data_AF-A0A4Y2DYB0-F1
#
_entry.id   AF-A0A4Y2DYB0-F1
#
_cell.length_a   1.000
_cell.length_b   1.000
_cell.length_c   1.000
_cell.angle_alpha   90.00
_cell.angle_beta   90.00
_cell.angle_gamma   90.00
#
_symmetry.space_group_name_H-M   'P 1'
#
loop_
_entity.id
_entity.type
_entity.pdbx_description
1 polymer ?
#
loop_
_entity_poly.entity_id
_entity_poly.type
_entity_poly.pdbx_seq_one_letter_code
_entity_poly.pdbx_strand_id
1 'polypeptide(L)'
;MYVNFQKYELKQPNNCDVNFIDVYEETLSDDTRMAQFCGTATEPQKSDGNLVYVRYFAVGDAIRDGKFEIVYTAFRESDKCIPTEFSCDDGTCIDKSLKCNKMYNCKYRYDEDPALCTPGN
;
A
#
# COMPACT_ATOMS: atom_id res chain seq x y z
N MET A 1 2.94 9.42 -3.24
CA MET A 1 3.35 8.22 -2.47
C MET A 1 2.28 7.14 -2.60
N TYR A 2 2.68 5.87 -2.70
CA TYR A 2 1.76 4.72 -2.65
C TYR A 2 1.70 4.15 -1.25
N VAL A 3 0.53 3.69 -0.84
CA VAL A 3 0.30 2.88 0.36
C VAL A 3 -0.34 1.56 -0.07
N ASN A 4 0.33 0.46 0.22
CA ASN A 4 -0.07 -0.88 -0.22
C ASN A 4 -0.06 -1.86 0.96
N PHE A 5 -1.01 -2.79 0.97
CA PHE A 5 -1.10 -3.84 1.98
C PHE A 5 -0.41 -5.11 1.47
N GLN A 6 0.70 -5.50 2.09
CA GLN A 6 1.35 -6.80 1.86
C GLN A 6 0.51 -7.93 2.47
N LYS A 7 -0.07 -7.65 3.63
CA LYS A 7 -1.01 -8.53 4.33
C LYS A 7 -2.17 -7.71 4.85
N TYR A 8 -3.34 -8.31 4.82
CA TYR A 8 -4.56 -7.71 5.33
C TYR A 8 -5.53 -8.82 5.74
N GLU A 9 -5.82 -8.86 7.03
CA GLU A 9 -6.78 -9.78 7.64
C GLU A 9 -7.44 -9.05 8.79
N LEU A 10 -8.76 -8.86 8.70
CA LEU A 10 -9.57 -8.35 9.79
C LEU A 10 -10.27 -9.49 10.52
N LYS A 11 -10.52 -9.32 11.82
CA LYS A 11 -11.20 -10.35 12.62
C LYS A 11 -12.62 -10.62 12.13
N GLN A 12 -13.38 -9.58 11.79
CA GLN A 12 -14.73 -9.69 11.24
C GLN A 12 -14.83 -8.92 9.92
N PRO A 13 -14.45 -9.54 8.79
CA PRO A 13 -14.61 -8.91 7.48
C PRO A 13 -16.08 -8.60 7.19
N ASN A 14 -16.33 -7.50 6.49
CA ASN A 14 -17.64 -6.92 6.14
C ASN A 14 -18.47 -6.41 7.34
N ASN A 15 -17.92 -6.41 8.55
CA ASN A 15 -18.54 -5.79 9.72
C ASN A 15 -17.78 -4.52 10.12
N CYS A 16 -18.08 -3.43 9.42
CA CYS A 16 -17.38 -2.15 9.55
C CYS A 16 -17.69 -1.43 10.89
N ASP A 17 -18.65 -1.91 11.68
CA ASP A 17 -18.88 -1.42 13.04
C ASP A 17 -17.92 -2.07 14.06
N VAL A 18 -17.31 -3.19 13.69
CA VAL A 18 -16.42 -3.96 14.58
C VAL A 18 -14.96 -3.71 14.30
N ASN A 19 -14.56 -3.67 13.03
CA ASN A 19 -13.17 -3.41 12.63
C ASN A 19 -13.06 -2.81 11.23
N PHE A 20 -12.16 -1.85 11.06
CA PHE A 20 -11.79 -1.32 9.75
C PHE A 20 -10.42 -0.63 9.81
N ILE A 21 -9.83 -0.41 8.64
CA ILE A 21 -8.66 0.44 8.46
C ILE A 21 -9.04 1.59 7.55
N ASP A 22 -8.89 2.82 8.04
CA ASP A 22 -8.99 4.01 7.21
C ASP A 22 -7.61 4.51 6.79
N VAL A 23 -7.57 5.09 5.60
CA VAL A 23 -6.42 5.82 5.05
C VAL A 23 -6.86 7.24 4.76
N TYR A 24 -6.12 8.21 5.28
CA TYR A 24 -6.39 9.63 5.13
C TYR A 24 -5.20 10.37 4.55
N GLU A 25 -5.47 11.43 3.80
CA GLU A 25 -4.48 12.42 3.39
C GLU A 25 -4.54 13.64 4.31
N GLU A 26 -3.39 14.28 4.59
CA GLU A 26 -3.22 15.54 5.33
C GLU A 26 -3.73 15.61 6.79
N THR A 27 -4.96 15.20 7.07
CA THR A 27 -5.64 15.26 8.37
C THR A 27 -6.46 13.98 8.61
N LEU A 28 -6.93 13.77 9.84
CA LEU A 28 -7.84 12.67 10.19
C LEU A 28 -9.32 13.05 10.01
N SER A 29 -9.63 14.00 9.12
CA SER A 29 -11.00 14.42 8.81
C SER A 29 -11.63 13.44 7.83
N ASP A 30 -12.94 13.23 7.95
CA ASP A 30 -13.71 12.42 7.00
C ASP A 30 -13.67 13.02 5.58
N ASP A 31 -13.50 14.33 5.46
CA ASP A 31 -13.35 15.03 4.18
C ASP A 31 -12.06 14.67 3.43
N THR A 32 -11.03 14.21 4.16
CA THR A 32 -9.73 13.81 3.60
C THR A 32 -9.51 12.30 3.65
N ARG A 33 -10.57 11.52 3.92
CA ARG A 33 -10.52 10.05 3.91
C ARG A 33 -10.40 9.55 2.48
N MET A 34 -9.25 8.98 2.15
CA MET A 34 -8.97 8.40 0.85
C MET A 34 -9.66 7.05 0.67
N ALA A 35 -9.64 6.21 1.71
CA ALA A 35 -10.23 4.88 1.67
C ALA A 35 -10.62 4.39 3.07
N GLN A 36 -11.61 3.49 3.09
CA GLN A 36 -11.98 2.68 4.24
C GLN A 36 -12.02 1.21 3.83
N PHE A 37 -11.28 0.38 4.55
CA PHE A 37 -11.21 -1.07 4.34
C PHE A 37 -11.83 -1.80 5.52
N CYS A 38 -12.99 -2.42 5.30
CA CYS A 38 -13.60 -3.37 6.24
C CYS A 38 -13.89 -4.74 5.60
N GLY A 39 -13.70 -4.88 4.29
CA GLY A 39 -13.96 -6.12 3.56
C GLY A 39 -12.84 -7.15 3.70
N THR A 40 -12.77 -8.11 2.77
CA THR A 40 -11.74 -9.15 2.68
C THR A 40 -10.57 -8.78 1.75
N ALA A 41 -10.67 -7.66 1.05
CA ALA A 41 -9.68 -7.20 0.08
C ALA A 41 -9.34 -5.73 0.29
N THR A 42 -8.17 -5.33 -0.18
CA THR A 42 -7.66 -3.96 -0.18
C THR A 42 -7.12 -3.63 -1.56
N GLU A 43 -6.98 -2.33 -1.83
CA GLU A 43 -6.41 -1.82 -3.06
C GLU A 43 -5.33 -0.79 -2.72
N PRO A 44 -4.23 -0.69 -3.49
CA PRO A 44 -3.21 0.33 -3.27
C PRO A 44 -3.79 1.74 -3.35
N GLN A 45 -3.42 2.60 -2.40
CA GLN A 45 -3.85 3.99 -2.37
C GLN A 45 -2.72 4.91 -2.81
N LYS A 46 -3.02 5.81 -3.75
CA LYS A 46 -2.09 6.84 -4.21
C LYS A 46 -2.41 8.16 -3.50
N SER A 47 -1.45 8.69 -2.76
CA SER A 47 -1.46 10.06 -2.25
C SER A 47 -0.60 10.92 -3.16
N ASP A 48 -1.06 12.12 -3.47
CA ASP A 48 -0.25 13.12 -4.19
C ASP A 48 0.69 13.86 -3.24
N GLY A 49 0.42 13.81 -1.93
CA GLY A 49 1.28 14.30 -0.86
C GLY A 49 2.39 13.35 -0.38
N ASN A 50 3.08 13.80 0.66
CA ASN A 50 4.12 13.07 1.37
C ASN A 50 3.70 12.64 2.79
N LEU A 51 2.43 12.85 3.15
CA LEU A 51 1.88 12.56 4.47
C LEU A 51 0.55 11.82 4.33
N VAL A 52 0.50 10.62 4.91
CA VAL A 52 -0.70 9.79 4.97
C VAL A 52 -0.87 9.31 6.41
N TYR A 53 -2.12 9.28 6.87
CA TYR A 53 -2.47 8.70 8.15
C TYR A 53 -3.21 7.39 7.94
N VAL A 54 -2.82 6.37 8.71
CA VAL A 54 -3.52 5.09 8.76
C VAL A 54 -4.16 4.96 10.14
N ARG A 55 -5.48 4.74 10.18
CA ARG A 55 -6.23 4.51 11.42
C ARG A 55 -6.79 3.10 11.39
N TYR A 56 -6.31 2.25 12.30
CA TYR A 56 -6.98 0.98 12.59
C TYR A 56 -7.99 1.18 13.73
N PHE A 57 -9.24 0.86 13.45
CA PHE A 57 -10.31 0.81 14.44
C PHE A 57 -10.70 -0.64 14.70
N ALA A 58 -10.87 -0.99 15.98
CA ALA A 58 -11.41 -2.28 16.38
C ALA A 58 -12.06 -2.20 17.75
N VAL A 59 -13.11 -3.00 17.97
CA VAL A 59 -13.80 -3.14 19.27
C VAL A 59 -13.89 -4.59 19.72
N GLY A 60 -13.94 -4.80 21.04
CA GLY A 60 -14.03 -6.14 21.65
C GLY A 60 -12.87 -7.05 21.23
N ASP A 61 -13.19 -8.29 20.88
CA ASP A 61 -12.19 -9.31 20.53
C ASP A 61 -11.46 -9.00 19.20
N ALA A 62 -12.01 -8.13 18.35
CA ALA A 62 -11.37 -7.75 17.08
C ALA A 62 -10.06 -6.95 17.27
N ILE A 63 -9.85 -6.37 18.46
CA ILE A 63 -8.64 -5.61 18.78
C ILE A 63 -7.37 -6.47 18.65
N ARG A 64 -7.45 -7.76 18.97
CA ARG A 64 -6.27 -8.63 19.11
C ARG A 64 -5.94 -9.44 17.86
N ASP A 65 -6.93 -9.68 17.01
CA ASP A 65 -6.83 -10.69 15.95
C ASP A 65 -6.69 -10.10 14.54
N GLY A 66 -6.80 -8.77 14.38
CA GLY A 66 -6.48 -8.11 13.12
C GLY A 66 -4.97 -8.20 12.82
N LYS A 67 -4.62 -8.55 11.58
CA LYS A 67 -3.24 -8.66 11.10
C LYS A 67 -3.10 -7.94 9.77
N PHE A 68 -2.21 -6.96 9.71
CA PHE A 68 -1.93 -6.26 8.47
C PHE A 68 -0.47 -5.82 8.42
N GLU A 69 0.06 -5.73 7.22
CA GLU A 69 1.40 -5.23 6.93
C GLU A 69 1.26 -4.22 5.80
N ILE A 70 1.69 -2.99 6.05
CA ILE A 70 1.57 -1.87 5.11
C ILE A 70 2.96 -1.45 4.66
N VAL A 71 3.09 -1.22 3.36
CA VAL A 71 4.27 -0.64 2.74
C VAL A 71 3.88 0.70 2.13
N TYR A 72 4.67 1.71 2.43
CA TYR A 72 4.60 2.98 1.74
C TYR A 72 5.78 3.11 0.79
N THR A 73 5.54 3.69 -0.39
CA THR A 73 6.55 3.83 -1.43
C THR A 73 6.54 5.24 -1.97
N ALA A 74 7.67 5.93 -1.81
CA ALA A 74 7.93 7.16 -2.55
C ALA A 74 8.27 6.81 -4.00
N PHE A 75 7.70 7.55 -4.94
CA PHE A 75 7.92 7.38 -6.36
C PHE A 75 7.99 8.74 -7.05
N ARG A 76 8.53 8.75 -8.25
CA ARG A 76 8.52 9.90 -9.16
C ARG A 76 7.61 9.61 -10.34
N GLU A 77 6.77 10.57 -10.71
CA GLU A 77 5.91 10.46 -11.88
C GLU A 77 6.65 10.91 -13.13
N SER A 78 6.94 9.98 -14.03
CA SER A 78 7.73 10.24 -15.24
C SER A 78 7.75 9.02 -16.14
N ASP A 79 7.54 9.22 -17.44
CA ASP A 79 7.69 8.17 -18.46
C ASP A 79 9.16 7.70 -18.63
N LYS A 80 10.11 8.49 -18.11
CA LYS A 80 11.55 8.19 -18.16
C LYS A 80 12.14 8.09 -16.77
N CYS A 81 12.47 6.88 -16.34
CA CYS A 81 13.19 6.65 -15.09
C CYS A 81 14.70 6.94 -15.25
N ILE A 82 15.33 7.44 -14.19
CA ILE A 82 16.79 7.67 -14.18
C ILE A 82 17.54 6.34 -13.92
N PRO A 83 18.86 6.25 -14.17
CA PRO A 83 19.60 4.98 -14.05
C PRO A 83 19.54 4.29 -12.68
N THR A 84 19.24 5.05 -11.62
CA THR A 84 19.09 4.57 -10.23
C THR A 84 17.67 4.18 -9.86
N GLU A 85 16.72 4.27 -10.80
CA GLU A 85 15.31 3.94 -10.59
C GLU A 85 14.89 2.70 -11.39
N PHE A 86 13.76 2.12 -11.00
CA PHE A 86 13.04 1.07 -11.70
C PHE A 86 11.68 1.60 -12.17
N SER A 87 11.27 1.22 -13.39
CA SER A 87 9.97 1.60 -13.95
C SER A 87 8.90 0.60 -13.56
N CYS A 88 7.80 1.08 -12.96
CA CYS A 88 6.64 0.27 -12.61
C CYS A 88 5.70 -0.01 -13.80
N ASP A 89 6.05 0.46 -15.01
CA ASP A 89 5.25 0.33 -16.25
C ASP A 89 3.85 0.98 -16.17
N ASP A 90 3.67 1.92 -15.23
CA ASP A 90 2.43 2.67 -15.02
C ASP A 90 2.65 4.19 -14.99
N GLY A 91 3.79 4.65 -15.49
CA GLY A 91 4.22 6.06 -15.42
C GLY A 91 4.87 6.46 -14.10
N THR A 92 5.10 5.51 -13.18
CA THR A 92 5.84 5.75 -11.94
C THR A 92 7.22 5.08 -11.92
N CYS A 93 8.18 5.78 -11.31
CA CYS A 93 9.54 5.33 -11.09
C CYS A 93 9.82 5.21 -9.58
N ILE A 94 10.29 4.05 -9.15
CA ILE A 94 10.68 3.78 -7.76
C ILE A 94 12.20 3.60 -7.66
N ASP A 95 12.77 3.65 -6.46
CA ASP A 95 14.20 3.37 -6.29
C ASP A 95 14.54 1.94 -6.73
N LYS A 96 15.65 1.75 -7.45
CA LYS A 96 16.02 0.44 -8.01
C LYS A 96 16.27 -0.63 -6.95
N SER A 97 16.63 -0.25 -5.71
CA SER A 97 16.78 -1.18 -4.58
C SER A 97 15.45 -1.81 -4.13
N LEU A 98 14.32 -1.24 -4.56
CA LEU A 98 12.98 -1.73 -4.26
C LEU A 98 12.53 -2.85 -5.21
N LYS A 99 13.29 -3.12 -6.27
CA LYS A 99 13.01 -4.23 -7.18
C LYS A 99 13.44 -5.56 -6.56
N CYS A 100 12.58 -6.57 -6.61
CA CYS A 100 12.84 -7.94 -6.13
C CYS A 100 13.22 -8.04 -4.63
N ASN A 101 12.68 -7.14 -3.80
CA ASN A 101 12.88 -7.09 -2.36
C ASN A 101 11.76 -7.76 -1.54
N LYS A 102 10.81 -8.44 -2.20
CA LYS A 102 9.62 -9.10 -1.62
C LYS A 102 8.57 -8.15 -1.06
N MET A 103 8.65 -6.87 -1.38
CA MET A 103 7.68 -5.86 -0.99
C MET A 103 7.06 -5.31 -2.25
N TYR A 104 5.74 -5.42 -2.41
CA TYR A 104 5.02 -4.80 -3.52
C TYR A 104 5.00 -3.27 -3.42
N ASN A 105 5.93 -2.61 -4.11
CA ASN A 105 6.08 -1.15 -4.12
C ASN A 105 5.40 -0.50 -5.33
N CYS A 106 5.37 -1.20 -6.47
CA CYS A 106 4.58 -0.77 -7.63
C CYS A 106 3.09 -1.08 -7.42
N LYS A 107 2.20 -0.25 -7.98
CA LYS A 107 0.75 -0.46 -7.94
C LYS A 107 0.34 -1.84 -8.43
N TYR A 108 0.94 -2.28 -9.53
CA TYR A 108 0.69 -3.59 -10.15
C TYR A 108 1.74 -4.65 -9.79
N ARG A 109 2.56 -4.39 -8.75
CA ARG A 109 3.55 -5.35 -8.21
C ARG A 109 4.65 -5.76 -9.21
N TYR A 110 4.83 -4.95 -10.25
CA TYR A 110 5.77 -5.25 -11.34
C TYR A 110 7.23 -5.31 -10.86
N ASP A 111 7.54 -4.63 -9.75
CA ASP A 111 8.82 -4.70 -9.06
C ASP A 111 9.17 -6.09 -8.51
N GLU A 112 8.18 -6.94 -8.29
CA GLU A 112 8.31 -8.31 -7.79
C GLU A 112 7.87 -9.37 -8.81
N ASP A 113 7.71 -9.00 -10.09
CA ASP A 113 7.32 -9.95 -11.13
C ASP A 113 8.42 -11.04 -11.29
N PRO A 114 8.08 -12.34 -11.18
CA PRO A 114 9.03 -13.43 -11.38
C PRO A 114 9.78 -13.40 -12.72
N ALA A 115 9.16 -12.88 -13.79
CA ALA A 115 9.81 -12.74 -15.09
C ALA A 115 10.93 -11.68 -15.10
N LEU A 116 10.85 -10.68 -14.22
CA LEU A 116 11.84 -9.62 -14.05
C LEU A 116 12.82 -9.88 -12.90
N CYS A 117 12.40 -10.72 -11.96
CA CYS A 117 13.14 -11.16 -10.79
C CYS A 117 13.73 -12.56 -11.03
N THR A 118 14.62 -12.67 -12.00
CA THR A 118 15.44 -13.88 -12.13
C THR A 118 16.44 -13.93 -10.98
N PRO A 119 16.59 -15.06 -10.27
CA PRO A 119 17.76 -15.27 -9.41
C PRO A 119 18.99 -15.10 -10.29
N GLY A 120 19.76 -14.03 -10.06
CA GLY A 120 20.99 -13.80 -10.80
C GLY A 120 21.97 -14.94 -10.54
N ASN A 121 22.58 -15.43 -11.64
CA ASN A 121 23.88 -16.07 -11.63
C ASN A 121 24.94 -15.21 -10.93
#